data_AF-A0A7K4MLU1-F1
#
_entry.id   AF-A0A7K4MLU1-F1
#
_cell.length_a   1.000
_cell.length_b   1.000
_cell.length_c   1.000
_cell.angle_alpha   90.00
_cell.angle_beta   90.00
_cell.angle_gamma   90.00
#
_symmetry.space_group_name_H-M   'P 1'
#
loop_
_entity.id
_entity.type
_entity.pdbx_description
1 polymer ?
#
loop_
_entity_poly.entity_id
_entity_poly.type
_entity_poly.pdbx_seq_one_letter_code
_entity_poly.pdbx_strand_id
1 'polypeptide(L)'
;MLKFQHKVALITGSGTGIGKAIAKKFVENGASVIILGRRREPLEETSKMLEEIISEKNTSASVRIFSGVDVSEEAGINDMFESLKNDKVTVDYIVNNAGVSGPVTCFANAPLDEFKSTIGIHLTGTFWGSVQALKVMKEGGKIITISTFFTEERPLEQRPYRFRSPYTASQGAKNRLAEAMSWELIDKGIISIATNPGPVHSDRIYKTVYPKAASEFMRISGFEDLVPIEVDAASKELLPLLGEDEKVVKEGIVKAAEKLANGKDVSKLTETFTNLLNKIQTIAEKIQNNTSHMIANQEFLTQGQVAESVLNLCDDKIAKILNGKVVPGDRVFYPVRPHIGTTTPGVHQPDFGGKVIVFTIDATDKADAERVEFLAQHVEKNGGRAACFISQSTPTELQEYISDKCHSHIMDIKNPEEVEKWLNTAKTNHGEILAVVHVTGKLPEISKLTELSRAKWEALTEKFISTPATVAQRALEQFVPGGDKDPRLYKDAKGAIMIIGPDLPIGRKVTGTQRAQVEVFRGALRPFTTTVNQELSDVLKSKIRMFTIFPGTVTGTDPSNQRIAEAINFLVSDSAASSAEVIFCVDELR
;
A
#
# COMPACT_ATOMS: atom_id res chain seq x y z
N MET A 1 -29.60 -0.79 -30.29
CA MET A 1 -28.63 -1.75 -29.73
C MET A 1 -28.10 -1.16 -28.44
N LEU A 2 -28.09 -1.91 -27.33
CA LEU A 2 -27.53 -1.40 -26.08
C LEU A 2 -26.01 -1.21 -26.23
N LYS A 3 -25.44 -0.25 -25.50
CA LYS A 3 -24.05 0.22 -25.72
C LYS A 3 -23.01 -0.89 -25.62
N PHE A 4 -23.20 -1.86 -24.72
CA PHE A 4 -22.27 -2.95 -24.47
C PHE A 4 -22.85 -4.32 -24.86
N GLN A 5 -23.81 -4.34 -25.78
CA GLN A 5 -24.39 -5.58 -26.28
C GLN A 5 -23.30 -6.46 -26.91
N HIS A 6 -23.36 -7.78 -26.64
CA HIS A 6 -22.37 -8.79 -27.08
C HIS A 6 -20.96 -8.61 -26.49
N LYS A 7 -20.82 -7.81 -25.44
CA LYS A 7 -19.56 -7.67 -24.70
C LYS A 7 -19.56 -8.54 -23.44
N VAL A 8 -18.37 -8.94 -23.01
CA VAL A 8 -18.18 -9.69 -21.75
C VAL A 8 -17.30 -8.89 -20.79
N ALA A 9 -17.83 -8.58 -19.61
CA ALA A 9 -17.10 -7.94 -18.53
C ALA A 9 -16.82 -8.92 -17.39
N LEU A 10 -15.57 -9.09 -16.99
CA LEU A 10 -15.15 -9.83 -15.80
C LEU A 10 -14.87 -8.85 -14.66
N ILE A 11 -15.56 -9.01 -13.52
CA ILE A 11 -15.45 -8.09 -12.39
C ILE A 11 -15.03 -8.85 -11.14
N THR A 12 -13.86 -8.52 -10.61
CA THR A 12 -13.34 -9.12 -9.38
C THR A 12 -14.02 -8.52 -8.15
N GLY A 13 -14.32 -9.34 -7.13
CA GLY A 13 -14.95 -8.87 -5.89
C GLY A 13 -16.36 -8.31 -6.11
N SER A 14 -17.16 -8.99 -6.91
CA SER A 14 -18.44 -8.47 -7.44
C SER A 14 -19.69 -8.97 -6.72
N GLY A 15 -19.56 -9.74 -5.64
CA GLY A 15 -20.72 -10.16 -4.83
C GLY A 15 -21.33 -9.04 -3.97
N THR A 16 -20.60 -7.94 -3.73
CA THR A 16 -21.10 -6.80 -2.93
C THR A 16 -20.52 -5.47 -3.43
N GLY A 17 -21.07 -4.36 -2.90
CA GLY A 17 -20.47 -3.04 -3.03
C GLY A 17 -20.30 -2.54 -4.48
N ILE A 18 -19.16 -1.87 -4.72
CA ILE A 18 -18.79 -1.28 -6.01
C ILE A 18 -18.77 -2.35 -7.12
N GLY A 19 -18.20 -3.53 -6.87
CA GLY A 19 -18.13 -4.60 -7.87
C GLY A 19 -19.52 -5.08 -8.32
N LYS A 20 -20.46 -5.22 -7.38
CA LYS A 20 -21.86 -5.53 -7.68
C LYS A 20 -22.53 -4.43 -8.51
N ALA A 21 -22.30 -3.17 -8.15
CA ALA A 21 -22.84 -2.02 -8.88
C ALA A 21 -22.28 -1.94 -10.31
N ILE A 22 -21.00 -2.23 -10.51
CA ILE A 22 -20.36 -2.30 -11.83
C ILE A 22 -20.99 -3.42 -12.67
N ALA A 23 -21.12 -4.64 -12.13
CA ALA A 23 -21.75 -5.76 -12.83
C ALA A 23 -23.19 -5.41 -13.25
N LYS A 24 -23.97 -4.82 -12.34
CA LYS A 24 -25.32 -4.31 -12.62
C LYS A 24 -25.33 -3.33 -13.78
N LYS A 25 -24.45 -2.32 -13.75
CA LYS A 25 -24.40 -1.29 -14.80
C LYS A 25 -24.03 -1.86 -16.17
N PHE A 26 -23.15 -2.85 -16.24
CA PHE A 26 -22.83 -3.56 -17.48
C PHE A 26 -24.02 -4.34 -18.04
N VAL A 27 -24.72 -5.10 -17.19
CA VAL A 27 -25.91 -5.87 -17.58
C VAL A 27 -27.06 -4.96 -18.04
N GLU A 28 -27.30 -3.84 -17.34
CA GLU A 28 -28.27 -2.81 -17.76
C GLU A 28 -27.98 -2.25 -19.17
N ASN A 29 -26.72 -2.35 -19.62
CA ASN A 29 -26.27 -1.91 -20.94
C ASN A 29 -25.97 -3.08 -21.90
N GLY A 30 -26.50 -4.28 -21.60
CA GLY A 30 -26.53 -5.43 -22.51
C GLY A 30 -25.28 -6.30 -22.54
N ALA A 31 -24.30 -6.05 -21.66
CA ALA A 31 -23.12 -6.90 -21.56
C ALA A 31 -23.42 -8.17 -20.77
N SER A 32 -22.81 -9.30 -21.16
CA SER A 32 -22.67 -10.45 -20.27
C SER A 32 -21.61 -10.16 -19.21
N VAL A 33 -21.76 -10.75 -18.04
CA VAL A 33 -20.84 -10.53 -16.92
C VAL A 33 -20.34 -11.83 -16.31
N ILE A 34 -19.06 -11.83 -15.96
CA ILE A 34 -18.41 -12.86 -15.15
C ILE A 34 -18.17 -12.25 -13.77
N ILE A 35 -18.84 -12.77 -12.76
CA ILE A 35 -18.71 -12.33 -11.37
C ILE A 35 -17.91 -13.34 -10.57
N LEU A 36 -16.99 -12.84 -9.72
CA LEU A 36 -16.16 -13.70 -8.89
C LEU A 36 -15.85 -13.11 -7.52
N GLY A 37 -15.54 -14.02 -6.59
CA GLY A 37 -15.10 -13.71 -5.24
C GLY A 37 -15.18 -14.91 -4.32
N ARG A 38 -14.75 -14.71 -3.07
CA ARG A 38 -14.57 -15.78 -2.08
C ARG A 38 -15.88 -16.37 -1.56
N ARG A 39 -16.88 -15.51 -1.33
CA ARG A 39 -18.14 -15.89 -0.70
C ARG A 39 -19.19 -16.21 -1.76
N ARG A 40 -19.71 -17.43 -1.70
CA ARG A 40 -20.71 -17.95 -2.65
C ARG A 40 -22.06 -17.23 -2.55
N GLU A 41 -22.61 -17.13 -1.34
CA GLU A 41 -23.96 -16.58 -1.13
C GLU A 41 -24.14 -15.15 -1.69
N PRO A 42 -23.28 -14.15 -1.40
CA PRO A 42 -23.43 -12.82 -2.00
C PRO A 42 -23.30 -12.79 -3.54
N LEU A 43 -22.56 -13.75 -4.13
CA LEU A 43 -22.46 -13.87 -5.58
C LEU A 43 -23.74 -14.45 -6.17
N GLU A 44 -24.36 -15.44 -5.53
CA GLU A 44 -25.63 -16.01 -5.98
C GLU A 44 -26.77 -14.99 -5.88
N GLU A 45 -26.82 -14.20 -4.80
CA GLU A 45 -27.75 -13.06 -4.69
C GLU A 45 -27.55 -12.03 -5.80
N THR A 46 -26.28 -11.70 -6.08
CA THR A 46 -25.93 -10.79 -7.17
C THR A 46 -26.36 -11.38 -8.52
N SER A 47 -26.12 -12.66 -8.78
CA SER A 47 -26.52 -13.31 -10.04
C SER A 47 -28.01 -13.25 -10.27
N LYS A 48 -28.83 -13.58 -9.26
CA LYS A 48 -30.29 -13.53 -9.35
C LYS A 48 -30.78 -12.13 -9.75
N MET A 49 -30.28 -11.09 -9.07
CA MET A 49 -30.61 -9.71 -9.39
C MET A 49 -30.20 -9.31 -10.81
N LEU A 50 -29.05 -9.80 -11.29
CA LEU A 50 -28.59 -9.52 -12.65
C LEU A 50 -29.45 -10.26 -13.69
N GLU A 51 -29.82 -11.51 -13.45
CA GLU A 51 -30.69 -12.32 -14.31
C GLU A 51 -32.09 -11.70 -14.46
N GLU A 52 -32.64 -11.16 -13.37
CA GLU A 52 -33.90 -10.38 -13.40
C GLU A 52 -33.79 -9.19 -14.36
N ILE A 53 -32.71 -8.40 -14.26
CA ILE A 53 -32.47 -7.24 -15.15
C ILE A 53 -32.32 -7.70 -16.61
N ILE A 54 -31.64 -8.82 -16.87
CA ILE A 54 -31.47 -9.38 -18.22
C ILE A 54 -32.84 -9.69 -18.84
N SER A 55 -33.71 -10.34 -18.05
CA SER A 55 -35.07 -10.69 -18.45
C SER A 55 -35.93 -9.45 -18.70
N GLU A 56 -35.93 -8.49 -17.78
CA GLU A 56 -36.68 -7.22 -17.90
C GLU A 56 -36.26 -6.41 -19.13
N LYS A 57 -34.96 -6.38 -19.43
CA LYS A 57 -34.41 -5.65 -20.58
C LYS A 57 -34.51 -6.45 -21.89
N ASN A 58 -34.96 -7.71 -21.83
CA ASN A 58 -35.04 -8.63 -22.96
C ASN A 58 -33.72 -8.68 -23.76
N THR A 59 -32.60 -8.88 -23.07
CA THR A 59 -31.27 -8.94 -23.69
C THR A 59 -30.76 -10.37 -23.78
N SER A 60 -29.82 -10.63 -24.69
CA SER A 60 -29.11 -11.91 -24.79
C SER A 60 -27.89 -11.99 -23.86
N ALA A 61 -27.81 -11.13 -22.84
CA ALA A 61 -26.71 -11.16 -21.88
C ALA A 61 -26.82 -12.40 -20.97
N SER A 62 -25.71 -12.77 -20.35
CA SER A 62 -25.63 -13.90 -19.42
C SER A 62 -24.78 -13.54 -18.20
N VAL A 63 -25.00 -14.28 -17.11
CA VAL A 63 -24.20 -14.18 -15.89
C VAL A 63 -23.46 -15.50 -15.68
N ARG A 64 -22.15 -15.42 -15.44
CA ARG A 64 -21.32 -16.56 -15.05
C ARG A 64 -20.68 -16.30 -13.69
N ILE A 65 -20.70 -17.29 -12.80
CA ILE A 65 -20.20 -17.16 -11.43
C ILE A 65 -18.94 -18.01 -11.22
N PHE A 66 -17.93 -17.43 -10.56
CA PHE A 66 -16.82 -18.16 -9.96
C PHE A 66 -16.72 -17.84 -8.46
N SER A 67 -17.30 -18.72 -7.63
CA SER A 67 -17.23 -18.61 -6.17
C SER A 67 -15.99 -19.32 -5.61
N GLY A 68 -15.52 -18.90 -4.43
CA GLY A 68 -14.32 -19.47 -3.79
C GLY A 68 -13.00 -18.94 -4.36
N VAL A 69 -13.03 -18.06 -5.35
CA VAL A 69 -11.81 -17.46 -5.93
C VAL A 69 -11.34 -16.31 -5.04
N ASP A 70 -10.17 -16.48 -4.43
CA ASP A 70 -9.40 -15.39 -3.85
C ASP A 70 -8.38 -14.87 -4.88
N VAL A 71 -8.34 -13.56 -5.07
CA VAL A 71 -7.44 -12.93 -6.05
C VAL A 71 -5.98 -12.99 -5.63
N SER A 72 -5.69 -13.19 -4.34
CA SER A 72 -4.32 -13.43 -3.87
C SER A 72 -3.83 -14.85 -4.17
N GLU A 73 -4.71 -15.80 -4.47
CA GLU A 73 -4.33 -17.21 -4.66
C GLU A 73 -4.10 -17.53 -6.14
N GLU A 74 -2.90 -18.03 -6.46
CA GLU A 74 -2.51 -18.30 -7.85
C GLU A 74 -3.38 -19.37 -8.51
N ALA A 75 -3.59 -20.51 -7.83
CA ALA A 75 -4.31 -21.65 -8.39
C ALA A 75 -5.75 -21.30 -8.77
N GLY A 76 -6.50 -20.64 -7.88
CA GLY A 76 -7.90 -20.28 -8.12
C GLY A 76 -8.07 -19.34 -9.32
N ILE A 77 -7.15 -18.40 -9.52
CA ILE A 77 -7.15 -17.51 -10.68
C ILE A 77 -6.77 -18.27 -11.96
N ASN A 78 -5.74 -19.12 -11.90
CA ASN A 78 -5.29 -19.91 -13.06
C ASN A 78 -6.39 -20.86 -13.54
N ASP A 79 -7.02 -21.61 -12.64
CA ASP A 79 -8.08 -22.58 -12.95
C ASP A 79 -9.30 -21.88 -13.57
N MET A 80 -9.69 -20.73 -13.03
CA MET A 80 -10.78 -19.92 -13.57
C MET A 80 -10.48 -19.49 -15.03
N PHE A 81 -9.30 -18.94 -15.30
CA PHE A 81 -8.97 -18.46 -16.64
C PHE A 81 -8.73 -19.60 -17.64
N GLU A 82 -8.20 -20.75 -17.20
CA GLU A 82 -8.09 -21.92 -18.07
C GLU A 82 -9.47 -22.48 -18.42
N SER A 83 -10.43 -22.49 -17.47
CA SER A 83 -11.83 -22.83 -17.76
C SER A 83 -12.44 -21.88 -18.79
N LEU A 84 -12.26 -20.57 -18.65
CA LEU A 84 -12.75 -19.58 -19.63
C LEU A 84 -12.15 -19.80 -21.03
N LYS A 85 -10.85 -20.08 -21.08
CA LYS A 85 -10.13 -20.35 -22.33
C LYS A 85 -10.61 -21.64 -23.00
N ASN A 86 -10.80 -22.72 -22.24
CA ASN A 86 -11.33 -24.00 -22.74
C ASN A 86 -12.74 -23.85 -23.30
N ASP A 87 -13.56 -23.02 -22.65
CA ASP A 87 -14.91 -22.68 -23.10
C ASP A 87 -14.93 -21.66 -24.26
N LYS A 88 -13.75 -21.21 -24.73
CA LYS A 88 -13.57 -20.21 -25.78
C LYS A 88 -14.28 -18.88 -25.47
N VAL A 89 -14.37 -18.53 -24.19
CA VAL A 89 -14.91 -17.24 -23.76
C VAL A 89 -13.91 -16.15 -24.11
N THR A 90 -14.38 -15.09 -24.78
CA THR A 90 -13.59 -13.88 -24.99
C THR A 90 -14.04 -12.81 -23.99
N VAL A 91 -13.12 -12.29 -23.20
CA VAL A 91 -13.35 -11.20 -22.25
C VAL A 91 -13.00 -9.87 -22.93
N ASP A 92 -13.95 -8.94 -23.01
CA ASP A 92 -13.69 -7.60 -23.53
C ASP A 92 -13.14 -6.68 -22.44
N TYR A 93 -13.63 -6.83 -21.20
CA TYR A 93 -13.25 -5.96 -20.08
C TYR A 93 -12.89 -6.78 -18.85
N ILE A 94 -11.76 -6.50 -18.21
CA ILE A 94 -11.49 -6.93 -16.84
C ILE A 94 -11.50 -5.71 -15.92
N VAL A 95 -12.26 -5.79 -14.83
CA VAL A 95 -12.32 -4.77 -13.79
C VAL A 95 -11.71 -5.32 -12.51
N ASN A 96 -10.49 -4.86 -12.22
CA ASN A 96 -9.76 -5.16 -10.99
C ASN A 96 -10.30 -4.30 -9.84
N ASN A 97 -11.36 -4.77 -9.20
CA ASN A 97 -12.09 -4.11 -8.11
C ASN A 97 -11.88 -4.79 -6.75
N ALA A 98 -11.52 -6.07 -6.71
CA ALA A 98 -11.35 -6.80 -5.45
C ALA A 98 -10.37 -6.10 -4.50
N GLY A 99 -10.70 -6.11 -3.21
CA GLY A 99 -9.86 -5.48 -2.20
C GLY A 99 -10.43 -5.55 -0.79
N VAL A 100 -9.54 -5.47 0.20
CA VAL A 100 -9.85 -5.48 1.63
C VAL A 100 -9.45 -4.16 2.30
N SER A 101 -9.87 -3.93 3.56
CA SER A 101 -9.39 -2.77 4.32
C SER A 101 -7.89 -2.83 4.58
N GLY A 102 -7.35 -4.04 4.76
CA GLY A 102 -6.07 -4.26 5.42
C GLY A 102 -6.16 -3.94 6.91
N PRO A 103 -5.02 -3.97 7.63
CA PRO A 103 -4.96 -3.49 9.00
C PRO A 103 -5.32 -2.00 9.04
N VAL A 104 -6.01 -1.60 10.10
CA VAL A 104 -6.37 -0.20 10.38
C VAL A 104 -5.78 0.17 11.73
N THR A 105 -4.46 0.36 11.75
CA THR A 105 -3.66 0.70 12.94
C THR A 105 -2.40 1.45 12.49
N CYS A 106 -1.68 2.10 13.41
CA CYS A 106 -0.37 2.69 13.12
C CYS A 106 0.57 1.65 12.49
N PHE A 107 1.38 2.07 11.53
CA PHE A 107 2.37 1.19 10.88
C PHE A 107 3.30 0.49 11.88
N ALA A 108 3.70 1.20 12.95
CA ALA A 108 4.49 0.64 14.05
C ALA A 108 3.85 -0.58 14.75
N ASN A 109 2.52 -0.73 14.66
CA ASN A 109 1.75 -1.79 15.31
C ASN A 109 1.05 -2.71 14.29
N ALA A 110 1.22 -2.46 12.99
CA ALA A 110 0.57 -3.25 11.95
C ALA A 110 1.24 -4.63 11.83
N PRO A 111 0.49 -5.75 11.91
CA PRO A 111 1.08 -7.06 11.67
C PRO A 111 1.68 -7.16 10.25
N LEU A 112 2.93 -7.62 10.13
CA LEU A 112 3.62 -7.68 8.84
C LEU A 112 3.01 -8.70 7.88
N ASP A 113 2.44 -9.79 8.41
CA ASP A 113 1.67 -10.76 7.64
C ASP A 113 0.39 -10.15 7.04
N GLU A 114 -0.34 -9.33 7.81
CA GLU A 114 -1.48 -8.56 7.31
C GLU A 114 -1.04 -7.48 6.29
N PHE A 115 0.13 -6.87 6.48
CA PHE A 115 0.74 -5.98 5.50
C PHE A 115 0.96 -6.72 4.17
N LYS A 116 1.66 -7.86 4.20
CA LYS A 116 1.95 -8.69 3.02
C LYS A 116 0.65 -9.19 2.37
N SER A 117 -0.32 -9.64 3.16
CA SER A 117 -1.64 -10.06 2.67
C SER A 117 -2.37 -8.92 1.94
N THR A 118 -2.30 -7.69 2.46
CA THR A 118 -2.89 -6.52 1.81
C THR A 118 -2.22 -6.23 0.46
N ILE A 119 -0.89 -6.31 0.37
CA ILE A 119 -0.17 -6.21 -0.92
C ILE A 119 -0.60 -7.34 -1.87
N GLY A 120 -0.68 -8.57 -1.37
CA GLY A 120 -1.07 -9.77 -2.12
C GLY A 120 -2.46 -9.63 -2.76
N ILE A 121 -3.45 -9.17 -1.98
CA ILE A 121 -4.83 -9.01 -2.47
C ILE A 121 -4.94 -7.84 -3.44
N HIS A 122 -4.44 -6.66 -3.07
CA HIS A 122 -4.67 -5.46 -3.87
C HIS A 122 -3.78 -5.41 -5.10
N LEU A 123 -2.46 -5.53 -4.91
CA LEU A 123 -1.50 -5.34 -5.99
C LEU A 123 -1.29 -6.64 -6.77
N THR A 124 -0.92 -7.71 -6.09
CA THR A 124 -0.61 -8.98 -6.77
C THR A 124 -1.84 -9.60 -7.41
N GLY A 125 -3.01 -9.56 -6.75
CA GLY A 125 -4.26 -10.02 -7.35
C GLY A 125 -4.67 -9.22 -8.59
N THR A 126 -4.47 -7.90 -8.58
CA THR A 126 -4.69 -7.03 -9.76
C THR A 126 -3.75 -7.40 -10.90
N PHE A 127 -2.45 -7.53 -10.61
CA PHE A 127 -1.44 -7.90 -11.60
C PHE A 127 -1.74 -9.27 -12.22
N TRP A 128 -1.91 -10.29 -11.38
CA TRP A 128 -2.07 -11.66 -11.84
C TRP A 128 -3.41 -11.89 -12.55
N GLY A 129 -4.50 -11.29 -12.04
CA GLY A 129 -5.79 -11.30 -12.72
C GLY A 129 -5.70 -10.70 -14.12
N SER A 130 -4.97 -9.59 -14.27
CA SER A 130 -4.74 -8.94 -15.57
C SER A 130 -3.90 -9.80 -16.51
N VAL A 131 -2.79 -10.37 -16.03
CA VAL A 131 -1.92 -11.26 -16.83
C VAL A 131 -2.68 -12.48 -17.32
N GLN A 132 -3.47 -13.12 -16.45
CA GLN A 132 -4.26 -14.29 -16.84
C GLN A 132 -5.40 -13.93 -17.79
N ALA A 133 -6.00 -12.74 -17.65
CA ALA A 133 -6.98 -12.24 -18.59
C ALA A 133 -6.45 -12.11 -20.03
N LEU A 134 -5.16 -11.82 -20.22
CA LEU A 134 -4.56 -11.73 -21.56
C LEU A 134 -4.71 -13.03 -22.38
N LYS A 135 -4.93 -14.17 -21.73
CA LYS A 135 -5.17 -15.47 -22.41
C LYS A 135 -6.54 -15.53 -23.10
N VAL A 136 -7.49 -14.71 -22.66
CA VAL A 136 -8.90 -14.71 -23.11
C VAL A 136 -9.37 -13.33 -23.60
N MET A 137 -8.48 -12.35 -23.63
CA MET A 137 -8.75 -11.02 -24.19
C MET A 137 -8.31 -10.94 -25.65
N LYS A 138 -8.94 -10.01 -26.40
CA LYS A 138 -8.60 -9.69 -27.80
C LYS A 138 -8.20 -8.23 -27.96
N GLU A 139 -7.74 -7.88 -29.16
CA GLU A 139 -7.52 -6.48 -29.54
C GLU A 139 -8.75 -5.63 -29.24
N GLY A 140 -8.52 -4.44 -28.67
CA GLY A 140 -9.57 -3.57 -28.17
C GLY A 140 -10.11 -3.97 -26.78
N GLY A 141 -9.54 -4.96 -26.10
CA GLY A 141 -9.87 -5.23 -24.70
C GLY A 141 -9.45 -4.09 -23.77
N LYS A 142 -10.11 -3.95 -22.61
CA LYS A 142 -9.72 -2.98 -21.58
C LYS A 142 -9.52 -3.61 -20.20
N ILE A 143 -8.44 -3.22 -19.56
CA ILE A 143 -8.13 -3.48 -18.16
C ILE A 143 -8.44 -2.21 -17.38
N ILE A 144 -9.45 -2.27 -16.51
CA ILE A 144 -9.82 -1.16 -15.63
C ILE A 144 -9.41 -1.52 -14.20
N THR A 145 -8.55 -0.70 -13.62
CA THR A 145 -8.07 -0.89 -12.24
C THR A 145 -8.73 0.12 -11.31
N ILE A 146 -9.48 -0.37 -10.32
CA ILE A 146 -10.07 0.49 -9.29
C ILE A 146 -9.03 0.68 -8.19
N SER A 147 -8.56 1.91 -8.01
CA SER A 147 -7.58 2.27 -7.00
C SER A 147 -8.23 3.18 -5.94
N THR A 148 -7.63 4.32 -5.58
CA THR A 148 -8.19 5.24 -4.59
C THR A 148 -7.64 6.65 -4.70
N PHE A 149 -8.50 7.63 -4.39
CA PHE A 149 -8.13 9.03 -4.22
C PHE A 149 -7.02 9.26 -3.18
N PHE A 150 -6.91 8.41 -2.16
CA PHE A 150 -5.86 8.49 -1.12
C PHE A 150 -4.45 8.12 -1.63
N THR A 151 -4.27 8.06 -2.95
CA THR A 151 -2.99 7.86 -3.61
C THR A 151 -2.87 8.78 -4.81
N GLU A 152 -1.63 8.97 -5.27
CA GLU A 152 -1.28 9.95 -6.28
C GLU A 152 -1.94 9.61 -7.65
N GLU A 153 -2.79 10.50 -8.18
CA GLU A 153 -3.23 10.45 -9.58
C GLU A 153 -2.09 10.90 -10.50
N ARG A 154 -1.43 11.98 -10.11
CA ARG A 154 -0.21 12.50 -10.74
C ARG A 154 0.98 12.04 -9.93
N PRO A 155 2.07 11.58 -10.57
CA PRO A 155 3.33 11.43 -9.86
C PRO A 155 3.63 12.72 -9.11
N LEU A 156 4.03 12.60 -7.84
CA LEU A 156 4.50 13.67 -6.96
C LEU A 156 3.47 14.37 -6.05
N GLU A 157 2.17 14.04 -6.14
CA GLU A 157 1.15 14.56 -5.22
C GLU A 157 0.73 13.49 -4.19
N GLN A 158 1.04 13.69 -2.90
CA GLN A 158 0.72 12.69 -1.86
C GLN A 158 -0.42 13.11 -0.95
N ARG A 159 -1.28 12.13 -0.63
CA ARG A 159 -2.44 12.27 0.25
C ARG A 159 -2.35 11.21 1.34
N PRO A 160 -1.55 11.45 2.40
CA PRO A 160 -1.32 10.45 3.43
C PRO A 160 -2.64 10.04 4.10
N TYR A 161 -2.78 8.74 4.36
CA TYR A 161 -4.00 8.17 4.92
C TYR A 161 -3.68 7.36 6.17
N ARG A 162 -3.64 8.05 7.30
CA ARG A 162 -3.29 7.48 8.61
C ARG A 162 -3.99 6.15 8.86
N PHE A 163 -3.21 5.23 9.42
CA PHE A 163 -3.55 3.86 9.78
C PHE A 163 -3.75 2.93 8.59
N ARG A 164 -3.39 3.35 7.37
CA ARG A 164 -3.68 2.62 6.11
C ARG A 164 -2.42 2.48 5.24
N SER A 165 -1.24 2.41 5.84
CA SER A 165 0.05 2.32 5.13
C SER A 165 0.15 1.16 4.11
N PRO A 166 -0.23 -0.11 4.38
CA PRO A 166 -0.21 -1.16 3.35
C PRO A 166 -1.24 -0.93 2.24
N TYR A 167 -2.39 -0.35 2.58
CA TYR A 167 -3.43 -0.03 1.61
C TYR A 167 -2.94 1.06 0.66
N THR A 168 -2.41 2.17 1.17
CA THR A 168 -1.92 3.25 0.32
C THR A 168 -0.69 2.83 -0.50
N ALA A 169 0.21 2.01 0.05
CA ALA A 169 1.31 1.41 -0.71
C ALA A 169 0.81 0.58 -1.90
N SER A 170 -0.12 -0.35 -1.67
CA SER A 170 -0.65 -1.19 -2.76
C SER A 170 -1.44 -0.40 -3.82
N GLN A 171 -2.22 0.62 -3.43
CA GLN A 171 -2.98 1.43 -4.39
C GLN A 171 -2.08 2.37 -5.21
N GLY A 172 -1.02 2.92 -4.61
CA GLY A 172 -0.04 3.73 -5.33
C GLY A 172 0.70 2.90 -6.39
N ALA A 173 1.06 1.66 -6.04
CA ALA A 173 1.61 0.70 -7.00
C ALA A 173 0.65 0.37 -8.14
N LYS A 174 -0.66 0.20 -7.85
CA LYS A 174 -1.68 -0.09 -8.88
C LYS A 174 -1.83 1.03 -9.90
N ASN A 175 -1.74 2.30 -9.47
CA ASN A 175 -1.80 3.45 -10.38
C ASN A 175 -0.69 3.36 -11.43
N ARG A 176 0.54 3.12 -10.96
CA ARG A 176 1.74 2.98 -11.80
C ARG A 176 1.74 1.67 -12.59
N LEU A 177 1.13 0.60 -12.07
CA LEU A 177 0.95 -0.66 -12.79
C LEU A 177 0.06 -0.48 -14.03
N ALA A 178 -1.02 0.30 -13.91
CA ALA A 178 -1.89 0.59 -15.05
C ALA A 178 -1.15 1.34 -16.17
N GLU A 179 -0.29 2.29 -15.81
CA GLU A 179 0.63 2.98 -16.73
C GLU A 179 1.63 2.00 -17.37
N ALA A 180 2.29 1.15 -16.58
CA ALA A 180 3.25 0.17 -17.09
C ALA A 180 2.60 -0.82 -18.08
N MET A 181 1.43 -1.37 -17.74
CA MET A 181 0.68 -2.25 -18.64
C MET A 181 0.25 -1.55 -19.93
N SER A 182 -0.03 -0.24 -19.90
CA SER A 182 -0.37 0.50 -21.12
C SER A 182 0.77 0.58 -22.12
N TRP A 183 2.02 0.57 -21.66
CA TRP A 183 3.21 0.47 -22.51
C TRP A 183 3.43 -0.96 -23.00
N GLU A 184 3.28 -1.95 -22.11
CA GLU A 184 3.60 -3.34 -22.40
C GLU A 184 2.59 -4.05 -23.33
N LEU A 185 1.35 -3.54 -23.39
CA LEU A 185 0.24 -4.17 -24.11
C LEU A 185 -0.13 -3.48 -25.44
N ILE A 186 0.67 -2.51 -25.90
CA ILE A 186 0.45 -1.81 -27.17
C ILE A 186 0.37 -2.78 -28.34
N ASP A 187 1.26 -3.77 -28.39
CA ASP A 187 1.33 -4.80 -29.44
C ASP A 187 0.12 -5.73 -29.46
N LYS A 188 -0.58 -5.88 -28.33
CA LYS A 188 -1.83 -6.62 -28.20
C LYS A 188 -3.07 -5.76 -28.48
N GLY A 189 -2.90 -4.45 -28.64
CA GLY A 189 -4.00 -3.48 -28.75
C GLY A 189 -4.95 -3.48 -27.55
N ILE A 190 -4.45 -3.83 -26.36
CA ILE A 190 -5.22 -3.82 -25.10
C ILE A 190 -4.93 -2.52 -24.36
N ILE A 191 -5.98 -1.90 -23.83
CA ILE A 191 -5.92 -0.63 -23.11
C ILE A 191 -5.91 -0.90 -21.61
N SER A 192 -5.09 -0.15 -20.86
CA SER A 192 -5.01 -0.22 -19.40
C SER A 192 -5.26 1.16 -18.79
N ILE A 193 -6.23 1.26 -17.90
CA ILE A 193 -6.66 2.52 -17.25
C ILE A 193 -6.88 2.26 -15.77
N ALA A 194 -6.41 3.17 -14.91
CA ALA A 194 -6.78 3.19 -13.50
C ALA A 194 -7.80 4.31 -13.22
N THR A 195 -8.62 4.13 -12.18
CA THR A 195 -9.47 5.19 -11.66
C THR A 195 -9.36 5.27 -10.14
N ASN A 196 -9.34 6.50 -9.62
CA ASN A 196 -9.18 6.81 -8.21
C ASN A 196 -10.50 7.34 -7.63
N PRO A 197 -11.42 6.45 -7.23
CA PRO A 197 -12.64 6.89 -6.58
C PRO A 197 -12.34 7.55 -5.23
N GLY A 198 -13.12 8.57 -4.91
CA GLY A 198 -13.16 9.19 -3.59
C GLY A 198 -13.85 8.30 -2.55
N PRO A 199 -14.22 8.84 -1.36
CA PRO A 199 -15.02 8.13 -0.38
C PRO A 199 -16.36 7.68 -0.98
N VAL A 200 -16.72 6.41 -0.78
CA VAL A 200 -17.95 5.79 -1.31
C VAL A 200 -18.84 5.30 -0.17
N HIS A 201 -20.13 5.62 -0.23
CA HIS A 201 -21.15 5.10 0.69
C HIS A 201 -21.14 3.56 0.69
N SER A 202 -20.77 2.96 1.83
CA SER A 202 -20.72 1.51 1.99
C SER A 202 -20.67 1.11 3.47
N ASP A 203 -21.22 -0.07 3.80
CA ASP A 203 -21.08 -0.64 5.15
C ASP A 203 -19.62 -0.75 5.58
N ARG A 204 -18.71 -1.01 4.64
CA ARG A 204 -17.28 -1.09 4.89
C ARG A 204 -16.72 0.19 5.51
N ILE A 205 -17.14 1.37 5.04
CA ILE A 205 -16.60 2.63 5.58
C ILE A 205 -17.17 2.92 6.97
N TYR A 206 -18.47 2.68 7.16
CA TYR A 206 -19.20 3.01 8.39
C TYR A 206 -19.02 2.01 9.52
N LYS A 207 -18.97 0.71 9.21
CA LYS A 207 -18.88 -0.36 10.20
C LYS A 207 -17.46 -0.87 10.42
N THR A 208 -16.51 -0.54 9.53
CA THR A 208 -15.14 -1.07 9.63
C THR A 208 -14.08 0.03 9.66
N VAL A 209 -13.97 0.85 8.62
CA VAL A 209 -12.81 1.74 8.48
C VAL A 209 -12.81 2.87 9.50
N TYR A 210 -13.89 3.65 9.61
CA TYR A 210 -13.94 4.77 10.55
C TYR A 210 -13.97 4.31 12.02
N PRO A 211 -14.74 3.28 12.40
CA PRO A 211 -14.67 2.76 13.77
C PRO A 211 -13.31 2.21 14.17
N LYS A 212 -12.62 1.46 13.30
CA LYS A 212 -11.28 0.96 13.61
C LYS A 212 -10.26 2.10 13.74
N ALA A 213 -10.34 3.11 12.87
CA ALA A 213 -9.49 4.30 12.99
C ALA A 213 -9.76 5.07 14.30
N ALA A 214 -11.03 5.20 14.70
CA ALA A 214 -11.42 5.80 15.97
C ALA A 214 -10.90 5.01 17.18
N SER A 215 -11.02 3.68 17.13
CA SER A 215 -10.47 2.76 18.14
C SER A 215 -8.95 2.87 18.24
N GLU A 216 -8.24 2.96 17.12
CA GLU A 216 -6.78 3.14 17.13
C GLU A 216 -6.37 4.45 17.83
N PHE A 217 -7.11 5.55 17.65
CA PHE A 217 -6.85 6.78 18.42
C PHE A 217 -6.99 6.56 19.93
N MET A 218 -7.98 5.77 20.38
CA MET A 218 -8.16 5.44 21.80
C MET A 218 -7.05 4.52 22.30
N ARG A 219 -6.62 3.55 21.49
CA ARG A 219 -5.48 2.68 21.81
C ARG A 219 -4.23 3.53 22.04
N ILE A 220 -3.97 4.50 21.18
CA ILE A 220 -2.76 5.33 21.25
C ILE A 220 -2.70 6.17 22.52
N SER A 221 -3.82 6.76 22.95
CA SER A 221 -3.85 7.57 24.16
C SER A 221 -4.04 6.75 25.45
N GLY A 222 -4.54 5.52 25.36
CA GLY A 222 -5.30 4.91 26.44
C GLY A 222 -6.70 5.51 26.55
N PHE A 223 -7.54 4.98 27.44
CA PHE A 223 -8.89 5.48 27.67
C PHE A 223 -9.34 5.26 29.12
N GLU A 224 -9.73 6.33 29.80
CA GLU A 224 -10.05 6.30 31.24
C GLU A 224 -8.94 5.61 32.06
N ASP A 225 -9.23 4.50 32.72
CA ASP A 225 -8.28 3.69 33.49
C ASP A 225 -7.66 2.54 32.68
N LEU A 226 -7.97 2.43 31.39
CA LEU A 226 -7.40 1.43 30.48
C LEU A 226 -6.09 1.93 29.85
N VAL A 227 -5.05 1.12 29.98
CA VAL A 227 -3.80 1.31 29.23
C VAL A 227 -3.96 0.86 27.77
N PRO A 228 -3.09 1.28 26.84
CA PRO A 228 -3.21 0.96 25.41
C PRO A 228 -3.50 -0.51 25.08
N ILE A 229 -2.81 -1.46 25.71
CA ILE A 229 -3.01 -2.89 25.48
C ILE A 229 -4.40 -3.38 25.94
N GLU A 230 -4.95 -2.79 27.00
CA GLU A 230 -6.30 -3.09 27.48
C GLU A 230 -7.37 -2.47 26.57
N VAL A 231 -7.12 -1.27 26.03
CA VAL A 231 -7.99 -0.65 25.03
C VAL A 231 -8.03 -1.47 23.74
N ASP A 232 -6.90 -2.02 23.30
CA ASP A 232 -6.84 -2.91 22.13
C ASP A 232 -7.67 -4.19 22.36
N ALA A 233 -7.48 -4.85 23.51
CA ALA A 233 -8.23 -6.03 23.89
C ALA A 233 -9.75 -5.75 23.98
N ALA A 234 -10.14 -4.66 24.64
CA ALA A 234 -11.53 -4.23 24.73
C ALA A 234 -12.12 -3.93 23.34
N SER A 235 -11.41 -3.18 22.51
CA SER A 235 -11.88 -2.79 21.18
C SER A 235 -12.17 -3.99 20.26
N LYS A 236 -11.39 -5.07 20.37
CA LYS A 236 -11.62 -6.32 19.62
C LYS A 236 -12.97 -6.96 19.95
N GLU A 237 -13.42 -6.88 21.21
CA GLU A 237 -14.74 -7.38 21.63
C GLU A 237 -15.87 -6.38 21.32
N LEU A 238 -15.58 -5.07 21.40
CA LEU A 238 -16.60 -4.02 21.33
C LEU A 238 -16.94 -3.56 19.90
N LEU A 239 -15.97 -3.50 19.00
CA LEU A 239 -16.19 -3.04 17.62
C LEU A 239 -17.27 -3.85 16.86
N PRO A 240 -17.36 -5.19 17.00
CA PRO A 240 -18.42 -5.97 16.38
C PRO A 240 -19.84 -5.60 16.87
N LEU A 241 -19.98 -4.95 18.02
CA LEU A 241 -21.26 -4.52 18.57
C LEU A 241 -21.78 -3.22 17.91
N LEU A 242 -20.94 -2.50 17.17
CA LEU A 242 -21.35 -1.23 16.55
C LEU A 242 -22.42 -1.44 15.48
N GLY A 243 -23.57 -0.77 15.68
CA GLY A 243 -24.70 -0.83 14.78
C GLY A 243 -25.63 -2.03 15.00
N GLU A 244 -25.41 -2.81 16.07
CA GLU A 244 -26.35 -3.82 16.57
C GLU A 244 -27.45 -3.19 17.43
N ASP A 245 -28.50 -3.95 17.72
CA ASP A 245 -29.61 -3.52 18.59
C ASP A 245 -29.13 -3.21 20.02
N GLU A 246 -29.74 -2.22 20.67
CA GLU A 246 -29.33 -1.72 22.00
C GLU A 246 -29.21 -2.85 23.04
N LYS A 247 -30.11 -3.84 22.99
CA LYS A 247 -30.06 -5.00 23.89
C LYS A 247 -28.83 -5.87 23.63
N VAL A 248 -28.50 -6.14 22.36
CA VAL A 248 -27.33 -6.93 21.95
C VAL A 248 -26.05 -6.21 22.36
N VAL A 249 -26.00 -4.89 22.18
CA VAL A 249 -24.87 -4.06 22.59
C VAL A 249 -24.64 -4.16 24.10
N LYS A 250 -25.68 -3.94 24.92
CA LYS A 250 -25.56 -4.02 26.38
C LYS A 250 -25.09 -5.39 26.86
N GLU A 251 -25.70 -6.47 26.36
CA GLU A 251 -25.32 -7.84 26.72
C GLU A 251 -23.88 -8.18 26.26
N GLY A 252 -23.50 -7.71 25.07
CA GLY A 252 -22.16 -7.89 24.52
C GLY A 252 -21.07 -7.19 25.35
N ILE A 253 -21.34 -5.96 25.80
CA ILE A 253 -20.42 -5.20 26.66
C ILE A 253 -20.19 -5.92 27.99
N VAL A 254 -21.26 -6.40 28.64
CA VAL A 254 -21.15 -7.14 29.90
C VAL A 254 -20.28 -8.39 29.72
N LYS A 255 -20.53 -9.18 28.66
CA LYS A 255 -19.72 -10.36 28.35
C LYS A 255 -18.24 -10.02 28.10
N ALA A 256 -17.97 -8.92 27.41
CA ALA A 256 -16.60 -8.45 27.18
C ALA A 256 -15.92 -8.06 28.51
N ALA A 257 -16.64 -7.36 29.39
CA ALA A 257 -16.14 -6.96 30.71
C ALA A 257 -15.87 -8.18 31.60
N GLU A 258 -16.77 -9.17 31.66
CA GLU A 258 -16.55 -10.43 32.37
C GLU A 258 -15.31 -11.17 31.87
N LYS A 259 -15.14 -11.24 30.54
CA LYS A 259 -14.00 -11.89 29.88
C LYS A 259 -12.67 -11.21 30.18
N LEU A 260 -12.65 -9.87 30.24
CA LEU A 260 -11.44 -9.06 30.35
C LEU A 260 -11.19 -8.50 31.76
N ALA A 261 -12.02 -8.87 32.74
CA ALA A 261 -11.97 -8.33 34.09
C ALA A 261 -10.58 -8.45 34.73
N ASN A 262 -9.91 -9.61 34.61
CA ASN A 262 -8.58 -9.86 35.17
C ASN A 262 -8.42 -9.37 36.63
N GLY A 263 -9.45 -9.58 37.47
CA GLY A 263 -9.48 -9.14 38.87
C GLY A 263 -9.99 -7.70 39.10
N LYS A 264 -10.32 -6.95 38.03
CA LYS A 264 -11.05 -5.67 38.11
C LYS A 264 -12.55 -5.91 38.37
N ASP A 265 -13.19 -4.89 38.94
CA ASP A 265 -14.65 -4.88 39.14
C ASP A 265 -15.39 -4.89 37.80
N VAL A 266 -16.21 -5.93 37.56
CA VAL A 266 -16.93 -6.13 36.30
C VAL A 266 -17.93 -5.01 36.03
N SER A 267 -18.60 -4.48 37.06
CA SER A 267 -19.58 -3.41 36.91
C SER A 267 -18.90 -2.13 36.44
N LYS A 268 -17.78 -1.76 37.07
CA LYS A 268 -16.97 -0.61 36.67
C LYS A 268 -16.40 -0.78 35.27
N LEU A 269 -15.89 -1.96 34.95
CA LEU A 269 -15.33 -2.24 33.62
C LEU A 269 -16.41 -2.20 32.53
N THR A 270 -17.62 -2.66 32.84
CA THR A 270 -18.80 -2.55 31.95
C THR A 270 -19.12 -1.08 31.65
N GLU A 271 -19.07 -0.20 32.66
CA GLU A 271 -19.25 1.24 32.48
C GLU A 271 -18.16 1.84 31.58
N THR A 272 -16.89 1.55 31.87
CA THR A 272 -15.75 2.01 31.06
C THR A 272 -15.83 1.52 29.61
N PHE A 273 -16.22 0.26 29.38
CA PHE A 273 -16.40 -0.28 28.03
C PHE A 273 -17.57 0.37 27.28
N THR A 274 -18.65 0.69 28.00
CA THR A 274 -19.77 1.46 27.45
C THR A 274 -19.30 2.85 26.99
N ASN A 275 -18.55 3.56 27.85
CA ASN A 275 -18.00 4.88 27.53
C ASN A 275 -17.01 4.82 26.36
N LEU A 276 -16.15 3.78 26.31
CA LEU A 276 -15.20 3.55 25.23
C LEU A 276 -15.92 3.36 23.90
N LEU A 277 -16.94 2.51 23.85
CA LEU A 277 -17.71 2.26 22.62
C LEU A 277 -18.40 3.54 22.13
N ASN A 278 -19.04 4.28 23.04
CA ASN A 278 -19.68 5.58 22.73
C ASN A 278 -18.66 6.60 22.20
N LYS A 279 -17.46 6.63 22.78
CA LYS A 279 -16.38 7.52 22.34
C LYS A 279 -15.87 7.15 20.94
N ILE A 280 -15.68 5.86 20.67
CA ILE A 280 -15.30 5.34 19.35
C ILE A 280 -16.33 5.76 18.31
N GLN A 281 -17.63 5.57 18.60
CA GLN A 281 -18.71 5.97 17.70
C GLN A 281 -18.67 7.48 17.41
N THR A 282 -18.56 8.31 18.45
CA THR A 282 -18.48 9.78 18.31
C THR A 282 -17.31 10.22 17.43
N ILE A 283 -16.14 9.60 17.58
CA ILE A 283 -14.96 9.90 16.77
C ILE A 283 -15.15 9.42 15.33
N ALA A 284 -15.74 8.24 15.12
CA ALA A 284 -16.03 7.72 13.79
C ALA A 284 -16.99 8.65 13.01
N GLU A 285 -18.04 9.14 13.66
CA GLU A 285 -18.98 10.13 13.10
C GLU A 285 -18.27 11.46 12.80
N LYS A 286 -17.37 11.91 13.67
CA LYS A 286 -16.55 13.11 13.41
C LYS A 286 -15.63 12.94 12.20
N ILE A 287 -14.99 11.77 12.04
CA ILE A 287 -14.15 11.47 10.88
C ILE A 287 -15.00 11.52 9.60
N GLN A 288 -16.17 10.90 9.63
CA GLN A 288 -17.11 10.92 8.51
C GLN A 288 -17.52 12.35 8.15
N ASN A 289 -17.96 13.15 9.13
CA ASN A 289 -18.38 14.53 8.93
C ASN A 289 -17.22 15.39 8.40
N ASN A 290 -16.02 15.27 8.95
CA ASN A 290 -14.87 16.01 8.43
C ASN A 290 -14.56 15.63 6.98
N THR A 291 -14.65 14.34 6.65
CA THR A 291 -14.43 13.85 5.29
C THR A 291 -15.47 14.40 4.32
N SER A 292 -16.75 14.52 4.72
CA SER A 292 -17.79 15.08 3.86
C SER A 292 -17.54 16.57 3.58
N HIS A 293 -17.07 17.35 4.56
CA HIS A 293 -16.75 18.78 4.35
C HIS A 293 -15.59 19.01 3.37
N MET A 294 -14.79 18.00 3.07
CA MET A 294 -13.74 18.07 2.06
C MET A 294 -14.29 17.84 0.64
N ILE A 295 -15.56 17.45 0.49
CA ILE A 295 -16.19 17.16 -0.80
C ILE A 295 -16.98 18.37 -1.26
N ALA A 296 -16.84 18.77 -2.53
CA ALA A 296 -17.46 19.98 -3.07
C ALA A 296 -18.98 20.09 -2.82
N ASN A 297 -19.70 18.98 -2.85
CA ASN A 297 -21.13 18.93 -2.55
C ASN A 297 -21.47 18.22 -1.22
N GLN A 298 -20.47 17.94 -0.39
CA GLN A 298 -20.57 17.26 0.90
C GLN A 298 -21.17 15.84 0.88
N GLU A 299 -21.23 15.21 -0.30
CA GLU A 299 -21.81 13.88 -0.45
C GLU A 299 -20.75 12.88 -0.91
N PHE A 300 -20.67 11.75 -0.22
CA PHE A 300 -19.84 10.64 -0.68
C PHE A 300 -20.40 10.12 -1.99
N LEU A 301 -19.54 9.48 -2.78
CA LEU A 301 -19.99 8.83 -4.01
C LEU A 301 -20.92 7.67 -3.66
N THR A 302 -21.93 7.47 -4.51
CA THR A 302 -22.68 6.22 -4.54
C THR A 302 -21.88 5.17 -5.32
N GLN A 303 -22.13 3.89 -5.03
CA GLN A 303 -21.53 2.80 -5.80
C GLN A 303 -21.95 2.85 -7.28
N GLY A 304 -23.15 3.37 -7.57
CA GLY A 304 -23.64 3.57 -8.93
C GLY A 304 -22.86 4.63 -9.72
N GLN A 305 -22.45 5.74 -9.09
CA GLN A 305 -21.60 6.76 -9.74
C GLN A 305 -20.21 6.22 -10.08
N VAL A 306 -19.63 5.40 -9.20
CA VAL A 306 -18.37 4.70 -9.50
C VAL A 306 -18.57 3.73 -10.68
N ALA A 307 -19.66 2.97 -10.68
CA ALA A 307 -19.99 2.04 -11.77
C ALA A 307 -20.20 2.75 -13.12
N GLU A 308 -20.83 3.92 -13.12
CA GLU A 308 -20.99 4.74 -14.32
C GLU A 308 -19.65 5.26 -14.85
N SER A 309 -18.75 5.67 -13.95
CA SER A 309 -17.39 6.08 -14.32
C SER A 309 -16.65 4.92 -15.00
N VAL A 310 -16.70 3.71 -14.43
CA VAL A 310 -16.10 2.50 -15.03
C VAL A 310 -16.68 2.20 -16.40
N LEU A 311 -18.02 2.29 -16.54
CA LEU A 311 -18.69 2.08 -17.82
C LEU A 311 -18.19 3.06 -18.90
N ASN A 312 -18.00 4.33 -18.53
CA ASN A 312 -17.46 5.35 -19.44
C ASN A 312 -16.00 5.08 -19.81
N LEU A 313 -15.17 4.59 -18.88
CA LEU A 313 -13.78 4.22 -19.18
C LEU A 313 -13.66 2.99 -20.09
N CYS A 314 -14.69 2.13 -20.15
CA CYS A 314 -14.75 1.01 -21.09
C CYS A 314 -15.26 1.40 -22.49
N ASP A 315 -15.75 2.63 -22.70
CA ASP A 315 -16.16 3.10 -24.03
C ASP A 315 -14.96 3.14 -24.99
N ASP A 316 -15.14 2.63 -26.21
CA ASP A 316 -14.04 2.51 -27.18
C ASP A 316 -13.41 3.84 -27.59
N LYS A 317 -14.19 4.94 -27.64
CA LYS A 317 -13.66 6.26 -28.03
C LYS A 317 -12.93 6.90 -26.85
N ILE A 318 -13.51 6.81 -25.65
CA ILE A 318 -12.93 7.36 -24.42
C ILE A 318 -11.64 6.61 -24.05
N ALA A 319 -11.69 5.28 -24.04
CA ALA A 319 -10.56 4.44 -23.63
C ALA A 319 -9.31 4.71 -24.49
N LYS A 320 -9.46 4.92 -25.79
CA LYS A 320 -8.35 5.18 -26.72
C LYS A 320 -7.56 6.44 -26.36
N ILE A 321 -8.22 7.49 -25.88
CA ILE A 321 -7.55 8.75 -25.50
C ILE A 321 -7.05 8.75 -24.05
N LEU A 322 -7.53 7.80 -23.22
CA LEU A 322 -7.17 7.67 -21.81
C LEU A 322 -6.24 6.49 -21.50
N ASN A 323 -5.73 5.77 -22.51
CA ASN A 323 -4.82 4.64 -22.27
C ASN A 323 -3.60 5.07 -21.43
N GLY A 324 -3.30 4.30 -20.39
CA GLY A 324 -2.24 4.58 -19.44
C GLY A 324 -2.51 5.75 -18.49
N LYS A 325 -3.76 6.20 -18.35
CA LYS A 325 -4.10 7.28 -17.40
C LYS A 325 -4.65 6.72 -16.10
N VAL A 326 -4.37 7.47 -15.04
CA VAL A 326 -5.02 7.36 -13.73
C VAL A 326 -6.06 8.48 -13.67
N VAL A 327 -7.33 8.10 -13.77
CA VAL A 327 -8.44 9.05 -13.91
C VAL A 327 -9.01 9.38 -12.53
N PRO A 328 -9.02 10.65 -12.10
CA PRO A 328 -9.72 11.05 -10.88
C PRO A 328 -11.19 10.62 -10.95
N GLY A 329 -11.66 10.04 -9.86
CA GLY A 329 -13.04 9.59 -9.70
C GLY A 329 -13.65 10.17 -8.44
N ASP A 330 -13.30 11.40 -8.07
CA ASP A 330 -13.68 12.01 -6.80
C ASP A 330 -14.09 13.49 -6.96
N ARG A 331 -14.49 14.08 -5.83
CA ARG A 331 -14.91 15.49 -5.71
C ARG A 331 -14.30 16.11 -4.45
N VAL A 332 -13.14 15.60 -4.01
CA VAL A 332 -12.49 15.96 -2.74
C VAL A 332 -11.45 17.05 -3.01
N PHE A 333 -11.54 18.15 -2.26
CA PHE A 333 -10.67 19.31 -2.41
C PHE A 333 -10.08 19.72 -1.07
N TYR A 334 -8.76 19.59 -0.92
CA TYR A 334 -8.01 20.16 0.19
C TYR A 334 -6.54 20.37 -0.21
N PRO A 335 -5.85 21.36 0.37
CA PRO A 335 -4.44 21.56 0.11
C PRO A 335 -3.62 20.42 0.71
N VAL A 336 -2.69 19.88 -0.07
CA VAL A 336 -1.67 18.94 0.40
C VAL A 336 -0.32 19.64 0.52
N ARG A 337 0.49 19.24 1.50
CA ARG A 337 1.86 19.75 1.62
C ARG A 337 2.74 19.12 0.53
N PRO A 338 3.77 19.84 0.04
CA PRO A 338 4.79 19.23 -0.81
C PRO A 338 5.54 18.19 0.03
N HIS A 339 5.43 16.93 -0.37
CA HIS A 339 6.10 15.81 0.29
C HIS A 339 7.34 15.33 -0.45
N ILE A 340 7.52 15.77 -1.70
CA ILE A 340 8.59 15.31 -2.59
C ILE A 340 9.40 16.52 -3.06
N GLY A 341 10.71 16.47 -2.82
CA GLY A 341 11.69 17.44 -3.31
C GLY A 341 12.67 16.83 -4.31
N THR A 342 13.46 17.67 -4.98
CA THR A 342 14.55 17.24 -5.87
C THR A 342 15.94 17.46 -5.28
N THR A 343 16.02 18.23 -4.19
CA THR A 343 17.25 18.50 -3.43
C THR A 343 16.96 18.36 -1.96
N THR A 344 17.90 17.79 -1.20
CA THR A 344 17.84 17.88 0.27
C THR A 344 18.41 19.21 0.75
N PRO A 345 17.86 19.81 1.83
CA PRO A 345 18.50 20.95 2.48
C PRO A 345 19.96 20.64 2.85
N GLY A 346 20.86 21.58 2.58
CA GLY A 346 22.27 21.42 2.88
C GLY A 346 22.55 21.41 4.39
N VAL A 347 23.45 20.53 4.83
CA VAL A 347 23.94 20.48 6.21
C VAL A 347 25.39 20.93 6.25
N HIS A 348 25.64 22.04 6.93
CA HIS A 348 26.99 22.55 7.12
C HIS A 348 27.72 21.73 8.20
N GLN A 349 28.75 20.99 7.81
CA GLN A 349 29.55 20.08 8.66
C GLN A 349 28.69 18.98 9.31
N PRO A 350 28.39 17.88 8.60
CA PRO A 350 27.71 16.74 9.21
C PRO A 350 28.57 16.13 10.32
N ASP A 351 27.95 15.83 11.45
CA ASP A 351 28.55 15.09 12.56
C ASP A 351 27.55 14.03 13.04
N PHE A 352 27.95 12.76 12.96
CA PHE A 352 27.15 11.63 13.40
C PHE A 352 27.33 11.32 14.90
N GLY A 353 28.17 12.08 15.60
CA GLY A 353 28.28 12.08 17.07
C GLY A 353 28.76 10.75 17.66
N GLY A 354 29.56 9.98 16.92
CA GLY A 354 30.00 8.64 17.31
C GLY A 354 28.93 7.55 17.23
N LYS A 355 27.71 7.88 16.75
CA LYS A 355 26.57 6.97 16.64
C LYS A 355 26.65 6.09 15.40
N VAL A 356 25.81 5.06 15.38
CA VAL A 356 25.80 4.03 14.34
C VAL A 356 24.76 4.35 13.27
N ILE A 357 25.16 4.22 12.00
CA ILE A 357 24.25 4.12 10.87
C ILE A 357 24.27 2.67 10.39
N VAL A 358 23.12 2.02 10.44
CA VAL A 358 22.97 0.64 9.97
C VAL A 358 22.54 0.66 8.51
N PHE A 359 23.26 -0.03 7.65
CA PHE A 359 22.88 -0.27 6.27
C PHE A 359 22.31 -1.69 6.14
N THR A 360 21.07 -1.82 5.64
CA THR A 360 20.52 -3.11 5.23
C THR A 360 20.46 -3.16 3.70
N ILE A 361 21.00 -4.20 3.08
CA ILE A 361 21.44 -4.13 1.68
C ILE A 361 20.87 -5.30 0.89
N ASP A 362 20.03 -5.02 -0.11
CA ASP A 362 19.57 -5.99 -1.12
C ASP A 362 20.13 -5.61 -2.50
N ALA A 363 21.46 -5.65 -2.60
CA ALA A 363 22.19 -5.24 -3.79
C ALA A 363 21.86 -6.13 -4.99
N THR A 364 21.68 -5.51 -6.16
CA THR A 364 21.36 -6.19 -7.42
C THR A 364 22.58 -6.29 -8.32
N ASP A 365 23.41 -5.26 -8.34
CA ASP A 365 24.65 -5.21 -9.12
C ASP A 365 25.80 -4.52 -8.34
N LYS A 366 26.97 -4.46 -8.98
CA LYS A 366 28.18 -3.88 -8.40
C LYS A 366 28.03 -2.40 -8.01
N ALA A 367 27.21 -1.64 -8.73
CA ALA A 367 27.02 -0.22 -8.41
C ALA A 367 26.29 -0.02 -7.08
N ASP A 368 25.41 -0.95 -6.70
CA ASP A 368 24.79 -0.94 -5.37
C ASP A 368 25.81 -1.21 -4.26
N ALA A 369 26.75 -2.13 -4.49
CA ALA A 369 27.82 -2.45 -3.55
C ALA A 369 28.81 -1.28 -3.39
N GLU A 370 29.23 -0.66 -4.50
CA GLU A 370 30.08 0.54 -4.52
C GLU A 370 29.40 1.74 -3.84
N ARG A 371 28.07 1.88 -3.99
CA ARG A 371 27.28 2.89 -3.28
C ARG A 371 27.35 2.67 -1.78
N VAL A 372 27.13 1.45 -1.30
CA VAL A 372 27.19 1.16 0.14
C VAL A 372 28.57 1.46 0.70
N GLU A 373 29.63 1.06 0.01
CA GLU A 373 31.02 1.39 0.40
C GLU A 373 31.20 2.90 0.53
N PHE A 374 30.78 3.67 -0.48
CA PHE A 374 30.89 5.13 -0.46
C PHE A 374 30.13 5.76 0.72
N LEU A 375 28.88 5.32 0.96
CA LEU A 375 28.05 5.87 2.03
C LEU A 375 28.58 5.49 3.42
N ALA A 376 29.08 4.26 3.60
CA ALA A 376 29.71 3.82 4.84
C ALA A 376 30.97 4.66 5.16
N GLN A 377 31.86 4.83 4.18
CA GLN A 377 33.05 5.68 4.32
C GLN A 377 32.69 7.13 4.61
N HIS A 378 31.62 7.65 4.00
CA HIS A 378 31.12 8.99 4.28
C HIS A 378 30.64 9.13 5.74
N VAL A 379 29.92 8.14 6.27
CA VAL A 379 29.52 8.13 7.69
C VAL A 379 30.73 8.13 8.61
N GLU A 380 31.71 7.26 8.37
CA GLU A 380 32.92 7.14 9.20
C GLU A 380 33.77 8.42 9.17
N LYS A 381 33.95 9.01 7.97
CA LYS A 381 34.69 10.27 7.79
C LYS A 381 34.09 11.43 8.58
N ASN A 382 32.78 11.41 8.82
CA ASN A 382 32.04 12.45 9.54
C ASN A 382 31.71 12.02 10.98
N GLY A 383 32.54 11.16 11.59
CA GLY A 383 32.49 10.85 13.02
C GLY A 383 31.45 9.80 13.42
N GLY A 384 30.85 9.08 12.46
CA GLY A 384 29.92 7.98 12.72
C GLY A 384 30.56 6.60 12.66
N ARG A 385 29.75 5.57 12.80
CA ARG A 385 30.12 4.16 12.55
C ARG A 385 29.13 3.53 11.58
N ALA A 386 29.62 2.74 10.62
CA ALA A 386 28.76 2.00 9.71
C ALA A 386 28.68 0.52 10.11
N ALA A 387 27.48 -0.05 10.10
CA ALA A 387 27.27 -1.50 10.22
C ALA A 387 26.47 -1.98 9.00
N CYS A 388 26.95 -3.01 8.31
CA CYS A 388 26.37 -3.51 7.07
C CYS A 388 25.65 -4.86 7.31
N PHE A 389 24.40 -4.97 6.90
CA PHE A 389 23.65 -6.22 6.91
C PHE A 389 23.19 -6.56 5.49
N ILE A 390 23.77 -7.60 4.91
CA ILE A 390 23.63 -7.96 3.51
C ILE A 390 22.55 -9.04 3.40
N SER A 391 21.59 -8.83 2.50
CA SER A 391 20.58 -9.83 2.17
C SER A 391 21.24 -11.10 1.67
N GLN A 392 20.86 -12.25 2.21
CA GLN A 392 21.28 -13.56 1.67
C GLN A 392 20.87 -13.77 0.20
N SER A 393 19.92 -12.97 -0.31
CA SER A 393 19.50 -13.01 -1.71
C SER A 393 20.43 -12.20 -2.64
N THR A 394 21.34 -11.39 -2.09
CA THR A 394 22.35 -10.66 -2.88
C THR A 394 23.36 -11.66 -3.50
N PRO A 395 23.80 -11.47 -4.76
CA PRO A 395 24.82 -12.34 -5.37
C PRO A 395 26.09 -12.48 -4.51
N THR A 396 26.63 -13.69 -4.39
CA THR A 396 27.78 -14.01 -3.51
C THR A 396 28.99 -13.10 -3.75
N GLU A 397 29.32 -12.80 -5.01
CA GLU A 397 30.42 -11.89 -5.36
C GLU A 397 30.25 -10.48 -4.77
N LEU A 398 29.01 -10.00 -4.65
CA LEU A 398 28.70 -8.70 -4.05
C LEU A 398 28.70 -8.80 -2.52
N GLN A 399 28.29 -9.93 -1.95
CA GLN A 399 28.39 -10.17 -0.51
C GLN A 399 29.86 -10.12 -0.06
N GLU A 400 30.75 -10.80 -0.78
CA GLU A 400 32.20 -10.79 -0.55
C GLU A 400 32.76 -9.38 -0.70
N TYR A 401 32.43 -8.69 -1.80
CA TYR A 401 32.87 -7.31 -2.03
C TYR A 401 32.50 -6.38 -0.86
N ILE A 402 31.25 -6.39 -0.41
CA ILE A 402 30.80 -5.51 0.68
C ILE A 402 31.49 -5.88 2.00
N SER A 403 31.67 -7.18 2.26
CA SER A 403 32.28 -7.68 3.50
C SER A 403 33.76 -7.34 3.63
N ASP A 404 34.47 -7.19 2.51
CA ASP A 404 35.85 -6.72 2.49
C ASP A 404 35.97 -5.21 2.81
N LYS A 405 34.89 -4.45 2.68
CA LYS A 405 34.89 -2.97 2.76
C LYS A 405 34.24 -2.41 4.02
N CYS A 406 33.28 -3.11 4.61
CA CYS A 406 32.63 -2.70 5.85
C CYS A 406 32.43 -3.88 6.80
N HIS A 407 32.29 -3.58 8.09
CA HIS A 407 31.87 -4.60 9.06
C HIS A 407 30.47 -5.10 8.68
N SER A 408 30.40 -6.34 8.18
CA SER A 408 29.20 -6.89 7.58
C SER A 408 28.72 -8.18 8.23
N HIS A 409 27.42 -8.47 8.04
CA HIS A 409 26.86 -9.79 8.27
C HIS A 409 25.83 -10.13 7.19
N ILE A 410 25.81 -11.39 6.74
CA ILE A 410 24.81 -11.88 5.77
C ILE A 410 23.60 -12.40 6.55
N MET A 411 22.39 -11.95 6.20
CA MET A 411 21.16 -12.30 6.92
C MET A 411 19.95 -12.47 6.00
N ASP A 412 18.92 -13.19 6.45
CA ASP A 412 17.61 -13.13 5.82
C ASP A 412 16.87 -11.84 6.17
N ILE A 413 17.06 -10.81 5.34
CA ILE A 413 16.41 -9.51 5.51
C ILE A 413 14.87 -9.58 5.41
N LYS A 414 14.32 -10.66 4.87
CA LYS A 414 12.85 -10.88 4.78
C LYS A 414 12.27 -11.36 6.11
N ASN A 415 13.11 -11.91 6.99
CA ASN A 415 12.71 -12.42 8.29
C ASN A 415 12.77 -11.29 9.34
N PRO A 416 11.63 -10.85 9.90
CA PRO A 416 11.60 -9.77 10.88
C PRO A 416 12.41 -10.06 12.14
N GLU A 417 12.41 -11.31 12.62
CA GLU A 417 13.15 -11.70 13.84
C GLU A 417 14.66 -11.59 13.63
N GLU A 418 15.13 -11.92 12.42
CA GLU A 418 16.54 -11.83 12.07
C GLU A 418 17.00 -10.37 11.94
N VAL A 419 16.19 -9.53 11.30
CA VAL A 419 16.44 -8.08 11.23
C VAL A 419 16.50 -7.47 12.63
N GLU A 420 15.55 -7.80 13.50
CA GLU A 420 15.53 -7.31 14.90
C GLU A 420 16.77 -7.76 15.67
N LYS A 421 17.14 -9.04 15.58
CA LYS A 421 18.35 -9.59 16.21
C LYS A 421 19.59 -8.82 15.80
N TRP A 422 19.75 -8.53 14.51
CA TRP A 422 20.93 -7.84 14.00
C TRP A 422 20.95 -6.35 14.34
N LEU A 423 19.81 -5.67 14.36
CA LEU A 423 19.70 -4.31 14.89
C LEU A 423 20.10 -4.24 16.38
N ASN A 424 19.64 -5.20 17.20
CA ASN A 424 20.03 -5.30 18.61
C ASN A 424 21.53 -5.58 18.78
N THR A 425 22.10 -6.42 17.90
CA THR A 425 23.53 -6.72 17.88
C THR A 425 24.34 -5.48 17.51
N ALA A 426 23.93 -4.73 16.48
CA ALA A 426 24.57 -3.47 16.10
C ALA A 426 24.54 -2.47 17.25
N LYS A 427 23.39 -2.34 17.94
CA LYS A 427 23.27 -1.47 19.11
C LYS A 427 24.25 -1.85 20.23
N THR A 428 24.36 -3.14 20.50
CA THR A 428 25.21 -3.68 21.58
C THR A 428 26.69 -3.49 21.27
N ASN A 429 27.09 -3.80 20.04
CA ASN A 429 28.51 -3.83 19.65
C ASN A 429 29.04 -2.45 19.24
N HIS A 430 28.20 -1.60 18.65
CA HIS A 430 28.62 -0.37 18.02
C HIS A 430 28.03 0.89 18.66
N GLY A 431 27.03 0.79 19.54
CA GLY A 431 26.45 1.91 20.28
C GLY A 431 25.05 2.32 19.78
N GLU A 432 24.60 3.50 20.18
CA GLU A 432 23.27 4.01 19.81
C GLU A 432 23.12 4.11 18.28
N ILE A 433 22.04 3.53 17.74
CA ILE A 433 21.70 3.62 16.32
C ILE A 433 20.99 4.95 16.08
N LEU A 434 21.57 5.78 15.22
CA LEU A 434 21.02 7.06 14.80
C LEU A 434 20.07 6.91 13.61
N ALA A 435 20.41 6.05 12.66
CA ALA A 435 19.57 5.76 11.51
C ALA A 435 19.73 4.33 10.97
N VAL A 436 18.67 3.86 10.31
CA VAL A 436 18.68 2.62 9.51
C VAL A 436 18.42 2.99 8.05
N VAL A 437 19.35 2.61 7.16
CA VAL A 437 19.33 2.90 5.72
C VAL A 437 19.17 1.59 4.97
N HIS A 438 18.03 1.41 4.31
CA HIS A 438 17.75 0.24 3.47
C HIS A 438 18.05 0.54 1.99
N VAL A 439 18.99 -0.19 1.40
CA VAL A 439 19.32 -0.11 -0.04
C VAL A 439 18.59 -1.24 -0.76
N THR A 440 17.59 -0.87 -1.56
CA THR A 440 16.75 -1.84 -2.29
C THR A 440 17.39 -2.36 -3.57
N GLY A 441 18.40 -1.68 -4.10
CA GLY A 441 19.03 -1.98 -5.38
C GLY A 441 18.18 -1.58 -6.58
N LYS A 442 18.27 -2.36 -7.66
CA LYS A 442 17.66 -2.06 -8.94
C LYS A 442 16.66 -3.13 -9.35
N LEU A 443 15.71 -2.74 -10.18
CA LEU A 443 14.89 -3.74 -10.86
C LEU A 443 15.81 -4.56 -11.79
N PRO A 444 15.80 -5.90 -11.73
CA PRO A 444 16.57 -6.71 -12.66
C PRO A 444 16.08 -6.47 -14.10
N GLU A 445 16.90 -6.81 -15.10
CA GLU A 445 16.49 -6.67 -16.49
C GLU A 445 15.26 -7.54 -16.78
N ILE A 446 14.14 -6.88 -17.07
CA ILE A 446 12.84 -7.50 -17.37
C ILE A 446 12.35 -6.91 -18.69
N SER A 447 11.94 -7.77 -19.63
CA SER A 447 11.31 -7.35 -20.89
C SER A 447 9.93 -6.72 -20.62
N LYS A 448 9.00 -7.53 -20.08
CA LYS A 448 7.66 -7.10 -19.67
C LYS A 448 7.32 -7.69 -18.31
N LEU A 449 6.76 -6.87 -17.42
CA LEU A 449 6.17 -7.37 -16.17
C LEU A 449 5.07 -8.38 -16.48
N THR A 450 4.24 -8.15 -17.51
CA THR A 450 3.12 -9.05 -17.85
C THR A 450 3.54 -10.46 -18.32
N GLU A 451 4.83 -10.70 -18.55
CA GLU A 451 5.39 -11.99 -18.95
C GLU A 451 6.06 -12.73 -17.78
N LEU A 452 6.12 -12.13 -16.60
CA LEU A 452 6.68 -12.77 -15.41
C LEU A 452 5.80 -13.94 -14.95
N SER A 453 6.45 -14.97 -14.41
CA SER A 453 5.75 -15.94 -13.57
C SER A 453 5.27 -15.30 -12.27
N ARG A 454 4.27 -15.90 -11.64
CA ARG A 454 3.74 -15.44 -10.36
C ARG A 454 4.84 -15.30 -9.29
N ALA A 455 5.68 -16.33 -9.15
CA ALA A 455 6.78 -16.32 -8.20
C ALA A 455 7.79 -15.19 -8.44
N LYS A 456 8.11 -14.88 -9.71
CA LYS A 456 9.01 -13.75 -10.03
C LYS A 456 8.37 -12.42 -9.67
N TRP A 457 7.08 -12.24 -9.93
CA TRP A 457 6.35 -11.03 -9.51
C TRP A 457 6.34 -10.88 -7.99
N GLU A 458 6.03 -11.96 -7.26
CA GLU A 458 6.00 -11.93 -5.80
C GLU A 458 7.37 -11.62 -5.21
N ALA A 459 8.45 -12.14 -5.80
CA ALA A 459 9.82 -11.80 -5.41
C ALA A 459 10.10 -10.29 -5.56
N LEU A 460 9.59 -9.62 -6.60
CA LEU A 460 9.72 -8.17 -6.75
C LEU A 460 8.90 -7.40 -5.71
N THR A 461 7.66 -7.83 -5.44
CA THR A 461 6.85 -7.20 -4.39
C THR A 461 7.46 -7.38 -3.00
N GLU A 462 8.06 -8.54 -2.73
CA GLU A 462 8.77 -8.79 -1.49
C GLU A 462 10.01 -7.90 -1.36
N LYS A 463 10.82 -7.80 -2.43
CA LYS A 463 12.03 -6.99 -2.44
C LYS A 463 11.77 -5.49 -2.31
N PHE A 464 10.82 -4.95 -3.06
CA PHE A 464 10.66 -3.49 -3.16
C PHE A 464 9.53 -2.90 -2.31
N ILE A 465 8.71 -3.73 -1.66
CA ILE A 465 7.58 -3.26 -0.83
C ILE A 465 7.62 -3.89 0.56
N SER A 466 7.55 -5.22 0.64
CA SER A 466 7.47 -5.91 1.94
C SER A 466 8.75 -5.76 2.76
N THR A 467 9.93 -5.96 2.15
CA THR A 467 11.22 -5.90 2.84
C THR A 467 11.52 -4.49 3.37
N PRO A 468 11.34 -3.40 2.59
CA PRO A 468 11.47 -2.04 3.14
C PRO A 468 10.54 -1.77 4.31
N ALA A 469 9.30 -2.29 4.26
CA ALA A 469 8.36 -2.18 5.38
C ALA A 469 8.85 -2.99 6.60
N THR A 470 9.31 -4.22 6.43
CA THR A 470 9.89 -5.03 7.52
C THR A 470 11.05 -4.29 8.18
N VAL A 471 12.03 -3.82 7.40
CA VAL A 471 13.20 -3.10 7.93
C VAL A 471 12.77 -1.82 8.66
N ALA A 472 11.87 -1.03 8.07
CA ALA A 472 11.38 0.20 8.69
C ALA A 472 10.67 -0.08 10.02
N GLN A 473 9.82 -1.10 10.10
CA GLN A 473 9.10 -1.42 11.33
C GLN A 473 10.06 -1.91 12.43
N ARG A 474 11.02 -2.79 12.10
CA ARG A 474 12.03 -3.24 13.08
C ARG A 474 12.94 -2.11 13.54
N ALA A 475 13.22 -1.13 12.67
CA ALA A 475 13.92 0.09 13.07
C ALA A 475 13.10 0.91 14.08
N LEU A 476 11.79 1.06 13.87
CA LEU A 476 10.90 1.74 14.82
C LEU A 476 10.90 1.06 16.21
N GLU A 477 10.82 -0.27 16.24
CA GLU A 477 10.91 -1.04 17.49
C GLU A 477 12.27 -0.88 18.18
N GLN A 478 13.36 -0.81 17.42
CA GLN A 478 14.68 -0.54 17.97
C GLN A 478 14.74 0.86 18.60
N PHE A 479 14.21 1.88 17.93
CA PHE A 479 14.17 3.26 18.43
C PHE A 479 13.25 3.42 19.63
N VAL A 480 12.14 2.66 19.68
CA VAL A 480 11.12 2.73 20.73
C VAL A 480 10.79 1.32 21.24
N PRO A 481 11.67 0.71 22.06
CA PRO A 481 11.42 -0.62 22.60
C PRO A 481 10.11 -0.67 23.42
N GLY A 482 9.23 -1.61 23.08
CA GLY A 482 7.90 -1.74 23.69
C GLY A 482 6.85 -0.75 23.20
N GLY A 483 7.16 0.06 22.17
CA GLY A 483 6.23 1.03 21.60
C GLY A 483 5.03 0.41 20.86
N ASP A 484 5.13 -0.86 20.46
CA ASP A 484 4.01 -1.68 19.97
C ASP A 484 2.93 -1.84 21.07
N LYS A 485 3.37 -2.13 22.30
CA LYS A 485 2.52 -2.31 23.48
C LYS A 485 2.05 -0.98 24.08
N ASP A 486 2.95 0.00 24.18
CA ASP A 486 2.66 1.34 24.68
C ASP A 486 3.09 2.41 23.66
N PRO A 487 2.20 2.79 22.72
CA PRO A 487 2.49 3.78 21.69
C PRO A 487 2.82 5.18 22.24
N ARG A 488 2.53 5.46 23.52
CA ARG A 488 2.89 6.75 24.14
C ARG A 488 4.41 6.93 24.27
N LEU A 489 5.17 5.82 24.24
CA LEU A 489 6.64 5.83 24.26
C LEU A 489 7.25 6.48 23.01
N TYR A 490 6.50 6.58 21.91
CA TYR A 490 6.97 7.26 20.70
C TYR A 490 7.09 8.77 20.85
N LYS A 491 6.41 9.36 21.83
CA LYS A 491 6.40 10.81 22.03
C LYS A 491 7.82 11.32 22.21
N ASP A 492 8.20 12.30 21.40
CA ASP A 492 9.54 12.91 21.37
C ASP A 492 10.71 11.95 21.06
N ALA A 493 10.46 10.67 20.79
CA ALA A 493 11.48 9.70 20.39
C ALA A 493 12.17 10.16 19.10
N LYS A 494 13.46 9.86 18.99
CA LYS A 494 14.32 10.26 17.86
C LYS A 494 14.88 9.03 17.15
N GLY A 495 15.18 9.19 15.88
CA GLY A 495 15.71 8.16 15.02
C GLY A 495 15.36 8.49 13.58
N ALA A 496 16.03 7.85 12.63
CA ALA A 496 15.71 8.07 11.24
C ALA A 496 15.77 6.78 10.42
N ILE A 497 14.90 6.69 9.43
CA ILE A 497 14.81 5.56 8.51
C ILE A 497 14.98 6.11 7.11
N MET A 498 15.83 5.49 6.30
CA MET A 498 15.97 5.83 4.89
C MET A 498 15.74 4.60 4.03
N ILE A 499 14.98 4.73 2.95
CA ILE A 499 14.87 3.74 1.89
C ILE A 499 15.52 4.35 0.65
N ILE A 500 16.50 3.67 0.06
CA ILE A 500 17.17 4.08 -1.16
C ILE A 500 16.73 3.14 -2.29
N GLY A 501 16.07 3.72 -3.29
CA GLY A 501 15.66 3.03 -4.52
C GLY A 501 14.16 2.66 -4.56
N PRO A 502 13.76 1.83 -5.55
CA PRO A 502 14.63 1.28 -6.59
C PRO A 502 15.18 2.38 -7.52
N ASP A 503 16.36 2.18 -8.07
CA ASP A 503 16.98 3.12 -9.03
C ASP A 503 16.21 3.17 -10.34
N LEU A 504 16.23 4.34 -11.00
CA LEU A 504 15.82 4.40 -12.41
C LEU A 504 16.86 3.70 -13.29
N PRO A 505 16.42 3.10 -14.41
CA PRO A 505 17.32 2.54 -15.41
C PRO A 505 18.26 3.61 -15.99
N ILE A 506 19.50 3.21 -16.25
CA ILE A 506 20.59 4.06 -16.71
C ILE A 506 20.86 3.79 -18.19
N GLY A 507 21.20 4.83 -18.95
CA GLY A 507 21.70 4.71 -20.31
C GLY A 507 20.98 5.60 -21.33
N ARG A 508 21.62 5.79 -22.48
CA ARG A 508 21.14 6.69 -23.55
C ARG A 508 19.85 6.22 -24.25
N LYS A 509 19.50 4.93 -24.12
CA LYS A 509 18.38 4.29 -24.83
C LYS A 509 17.34 3.66 -23.89
N VAL A 510 17.25 4.16 -22.65
CA VAL A 510 16.23 3.72 -21.70
C VAL A 510 14.84 4.02 -22.26
N THR A 511 13.99 2.99 -22.32
CA THR A 511 12.63 3.08 -22.87
C THR A 511 11.62 3.63 -21.85
N GLY A 512 10.46 4.10 -22.34
CA GLY A 512 9.34 4.47 -21.46
C GLY A 512 8.86 3.29 -20.62
N THR A 513 8.83 2.09 -21.20
CA THR A 513 8.48 0.84 -20.53
C THR A 513 9.37 0.56 -19.33
N GLN A 514 10.69 0.57 -19.49
CA GLN A 514 11.63 0.29 -18.37
C GLN A 514 11.46 1.28 -17.21
N ARG A 515 11.19 2.57 -17.50
CA ARG A 515 10.89 3.56 -16.46
C ARG A 515 9.56 3.26 -15.77
N ALA A 516 8.52 2.94 -16.54
CA ALA A 516 7.20 2.62 -16.00
C ALA A 516 7.22 1.38 -15.09
N GLN A 517 8.06 0.38 -15.40
CA GLN A 517 8.25 -0.81 -14.57
C GLN A 517 8.82 -0.47 -13.18
N VAL A 518 9.85 0.38 -13.12
CA VAL A 518 10.42 0.86 -11.85
C VAL A 518 9.40 1.72 -11.09
N GLU A 519 8.64 2.53 -11.80
CA GLU A 519 7.62 3.40 -11.21
C GLU A 519 6.52 2.62 -10.48
N VAL A 520 6.22 1.37 -10.86
CA VAL A 520 5.31 0.49 -10.08
C VAL A 520 5.71 0.44 -8.60
N PHE A 521 7.00 0.25 -8.33
CA PHE A 521 7.51 0.09 -6.97
C PHE A 521 7.77 1.44 -6.29
N ARG A 522 8.25 2.44 -7.03
CA ARG A 522 8.36 3.82 -6.49
C ARG A 522 7.00 4.39 -6.09
N GLY A 523 5.96 4.10 -6.88
CA GLY A 523 4.58 4.45 -6.58
C GLY A 523 4.02 3.76 -5.34
N ALA A 524 4.59 2.62 -4.92
CA ALA A 524 4.27 2.01 -3.63
C ALA A 524 4.91 2.78 -2.47
N LEU A 525 6.19 3.13 -2.61
CA LEU A 525 6.99 3.75 -1.56
C LEU A 525 6.60 5.20 -1.28
N ARG A 526 6.15 5.97 -2.28
CA ARG A 526 5.72 7.37 -2.06
C ARG A 526 4.60 7.50 -1.01
N PRO A 527 3.40 6.93 -1.23
CA PRO A 527 2.31 7.10 -0.29
C PRO A 527 2.56 6.34 1.02
N PHE A 528 3.33 5.25 0.98
CA PHE A 528 3.81 4.56 2.18
C PHE A 528 4.60 5.51 3.08
N THR A 529 5.64 6.16 2.53
CA THR A 529 6.51 7.07 3.26
C THR A 529 5.77 8.26 3.82
N THR A 530 4.88 8.89 3.04
CA THR A 530 4.10 10.02 3.55
C THR A 530 3.12 9.61 4.64
N THR A 531 2.49 8.45 4.51
CA THR A 531 1.51 7.96 5.49
C THR A 531 2.19 7.64 6.82
N VAL A 532 3.32 6.92 6.78
CA VAL A 532 4.09 6.59 7.99
C VAL A 532 4.60 7.85 8.69
N ASN A 533 5.12 8.84 7.96
CA ASN A 533 5.55 10.09 8.59
C ASN A 533 4.40 10.85 9.24
N GLN A 534 3.22 10.88 8.60
CA GLN A 534 2.06 11.54 9.19
C GLN A 534 1.59 10.83 10.48
N GLU A 535 1.68 9.50 10.53
CA GLU A 535 1.41 8.74 11.76
C GLU A 535 2.43 9.07 12.85
N LEU A 536 3.73 9.06 12.52
CA LEU A 536 4.80 9.39 13.45
C LEU A 536 4.65 10.82 14.03
N SER A 537 4.45 11.83 13.17
CA SER A 537 4.40 13.23 13.61
C SER A 537 3.06 13.61 14.25
N ASP A 538 1.96 13.33 13.55
CA ASP A 538 0.66 13.92 13.90
C ASP A 538 -0.08 13.08 14.92
N VAL A 539 0.15 11.77 14.94
CA VAL A 539 -0.53 10.83 15.84
C VAL A 539 0.34 10.46 17.03
N LEU A 540 1.52 9.89 16.78
CA LEU A 540 2.41 9.38 17.82
C LEU A 540 3.27 10.47 18.48
N LYS A 541 3.27 11.69 17.92
CA LYS A 541 4.07 12.84 18.40
C LYS A 541 5.57 12.53 18.49
N SER A 542 6.04 11.67 17.60
CA SER A 542 7.44 11.28 17.48
C SER A 542 8.24 12.30 16.67
N LYS A 543 9.54 12.36 16.94
CA LYS A 543 10.53 13.05 16.10
C LYS A 543 11.24 12.10 15.15
N ILE A 544 10.90 10.81 15.17
CA ILE A 544 11.39 9.85 14.18
C ILE A 544 10.85 10.23 12.81
N ARG A 545 11.72 10.20 11.79
CA ARG A 545 11.35 10.48 10.40
C ARG A 545 11.77 9.34 9.48
N MET A 546 10.93 9.05 8.49
CA MET A 546 11.24 8.11 7.43
C MET A 546 11.42 8.86 6.11
N PHE A 547 12.44 8.52 5.35
CA PHE A 547 12.74 9.15 4.09
C PHE A 547 12.84 8.12 2.98
N THR A 548 12.46 8.51 1.76
CA THR A 548 12.73 7.71 0.56
C THR A 548 13.55 8.52 -0.42
N ILE A 549 14.69 8.00 -0.80
CA ILE A 549 15.57 8.57 -1.81
C ILE A 549 15.38 7.76 -3.08
N PHE A 550 15.09 8.45 -4.19
CA PHE A 550 14.91 7.86 -5.50
C PHE A 550 16.09 8.25 -6.41
N PRO A 551 17.08 7.35 -6.60
CA PRO A 551 18.27 7.66 -7.40
C PRO A 551 18.01 7.60 -8.90
N GLY A 552 18.77 8.36 -9.67
CA GLY A 552 18.71 8.37 -11.13
C GLY A 552 17.70 9.35 -11.71
N THR A 553 17.74 9.48 -13.03
CA THR A 553 17.02 10.53 -13.77
C THR A 553 16.15 9.97 -14.89
N VAL A 554 15.12 10.71 -15.29
CA VAL A 554 14.31 10.43 -16.47
C VAL A 554 15.18 10.42 -17.74
N THR A 555 16.28 11.18 -17.77
CA THR A 555 17.22 11.18 -18.91
C THR A 555 18.15 9.97 -18.95
N GLY A 556 18.17 9.13 -17.90
CA GLY A 556 19.00 7.92 -17.84
C GLY A 556 20.46 8.20 -17.44
N THR A 557 20.72 9.33 -16.79
CA THR A 557 22.04 9.67 -16.21
C THR A 557 22.30 8.85 -14.95
N ASP A 558 23.56 8.49 -14.73
CA ASP A 558 24.01 7.78 -13.52
C ASP A 558 23.63 8.53 -12.23
N PRO A 559 23.14 7.81 -11.20
CA PRO A 559 22.86 8.40 -9.90
C PRO A 559 24.11 8.93 -9.19
N SER A 560 23.98 10.01 -8.43
CA SER A 560 25.09 10.57 -7.64
C SER A 560 25.10 10.06 -6.21
N ASN A 561 26.07 9.20 -5.88
CA ASN A 561 26.29 8.75 -4.50
C ASN A 561 26.60 9.92 -3.54
N GLN A 562 27.21 11.00 -4.04
CA GLN A 562 27.45 12.22 -3.26
C GLN A 562 26.13 12.89 -2.84
N ARG A 563 25.14 12.98 -3.73
CA ARG A 563 23.82 13.55 -3.39
C ARG A 563 23.04 12.66 -2.43
N ILE A 564 23.20 11.34 -2.55
CA ILE A 564 22.62 10.40 -1.58
C ILE A 564 23.29 10.59 -0.20
N ALA A 565 24.60 10.79 -0.14
CA ALA A 565 25.31 11.09 1.11
C ALA A 565 24.86 12.42 1.72
N GLU A 566 24.62 13.46 0.90
CA GLU A 566 24.03 14.72 1.35
C GLU A 566 22.63 14.53 1.94
N ALA A 567 21.83 13.62 1.37
CA ALA A 567 20.54 13.26 1.94
C ALA A 567 20.67 12.54 3.30
N ILE A 568 21.70 11.70 3.49
CA ILE A 568 21.99 11.09 4.80
C ILE A 568 22.36 12.17 5.82
N ASN A 569 23.15 13.18 5.44
CA ASN A 569 23.49 14.30 6.32
C ASN A 569 22.23 15.04 6.77
N PHE A 570 21.34 15.36 5.83
CA PHE A 570 20.08 16.03 6.13
C PHE A 570 19.22 15.21 7.10
N LEU A 571 19.08 13.92 6.82
CA LEU A 571 18.23 12.99 7.56
C LEU A 571 18.57 12.91 9.05
N VAL A 572 19.85 13.03 9.41
CA VAL A 572 20.28 13.00 10.81
C VAL A 572 20.36 14.38 11.48
N SER A 573 20.06 15.45 10.74
CA SER A 573 20.06 16.82 11.26
C SER A 573 18.80 17.15 12.04
N ASP A 574 18.87 18.12 12.95
CA ASP A 574 17.69 18.61 13.67
C ASP A 574 16.62 19.21 12.72
N SER A 575 17.04 19.70 11.54
CA SER A 575 16.15 20.28 10.54
C SER A 575 15.26 19.25 9.83
N ALA A 576 15.68 17.97 9.79
CA ALA A 576 14.86 16.91 9.20
C ALA A 576 13.56 16.66 9.98
N ALA A 577 13.56 16.87 11.29
CA ALA A 577 12.41 16.59 12.15
C ALA A 577 11.15 17.40 11.77
N SER A 578 11.34 18.63 11.27
CA SER A 578 10.26 19.55 10.88
C SER A 578 9.96 19.54 9.38
N SER A 579 10.70 18.76 8.58
CA SER A 579 10.54 18.74 7.12
C SER A 579 9.16 18.21 6.70
N ALA A 580 8.52 18.91 5.77
CA ALA A 580 7.35 18.39 5.07
C ALA A 580 7.76 17.41 3.95
N GLU A 581 8.90 17.67 3.31
CA GLU A 581 9.51 16.84 2.29
C GLU A 581 10.19 15.64 2.93
N VAL A 582 9.75 14.45 2.53
CA VAL A 582 10.23 13.16 3.05
C VAL A 582 10.65 12.22 1.94
N ILE A 583 10.51 12.65 0.70
CA ILE A 583 10.89 11.86 -0.47
C ILE A 583 11.73 12.78 -1.35
N PHE A 584 12.85 12.27 -1.88
CA PHE A 584 13.74 13.06 -2.70
C PHE A 584 14.14 12.33 -3.98
N CYS A 585 13.82 12.94 -5.13
CA CYS A 585 14.34 12.55 -6.43
C CYS A 585 15.67 13.28 -6.66
N VAL A 586 16.70 12.86 -5.93
CA VAL A 586 17.94 13.64 -5.70
C VAL A 586 18.73 13.97 -6.97
N ASP A 587 18.50 13.26 -8.07
CA ASP A 587 19.22 13.48 -9.32
C ASP A 587 18.45 14.33 -10.34
N GLU A 588 17.16 14.61 -10.11
CA GLU A 588 16.28 15.39 -10.99
C GLU A 588 16.48 16.91 -10.80
N LEU A 589 17.71 17.38 -10.98
CA LEU A 589 18.03 18.81 -10.97
C LEU A 589 17.78 19.43 -12.33
N ARG A 590 17.15 20.60 -12.34
CA ARG A 590 16.97 21.44 -13.54
C ARG A 590 18.07 22.46 -13.68
#